data_AF-A0A9Q0KC13-F1
#
_entry.id   AF-A0A9Q0KC13-F1
#
_cell.length_a   1.000
_cell.length_b   1.000
_cell.length_c   1.000
_cell.angle_alpha   90.00
_cell.angle_beta   90.00
_cell.angle_gamma   90.00
#
_symmetry.space_group_name_H-M   'P 1'
#
loop_
_entity.id
_entity.type
_entity.pdbx_description
1 polymer ?
#
loop_
_entity_poly.entity_id
_entity_poly.type
_entity_poly.pdbx_seq_one_letter_code
_entity_poly.pdbx_strand_id
1 'polypeptide(L)'
;MAKKNKKLITGGTHYLVKVMVEAIAKSRHPTLALIKENIASYPVDVVISTVGITQLRDQLKIIAAIKEAGTVKIVSMLLSQQRQSIRRWLKSAGEAEGIPYTYVSTNFFGDFLRVLAQFGAIAARRDKVIILGDGNPKVIFNKEEDIGTYTIKAVDDPRTLNKVLYLRLPANI
;
A
#
# COMPACT_ATOMS: atom_id res chain seq x y z
N MET A 1 -13.61 3.31 -26.31
CA MET A 1 -12.58 2.90 -25.33
C MET A 1 -13.07 3.28 -23.93
N ALA A 2 -12.95 2.40 -22.93
CA ALA A 2 -13.35 2.74 -21.56
C ALA A 2 -12.47 3.89 -21.03
N LYS A 3 -13.11 4.92 -20.44
CA LYS A 3 -12.42 6.04 -19.80
C LYS A 3 -11.59 5.50 -18.64
N LYS A 4 -10.26 5.69 -18.67
CA LYS A 4 -9.39 5.25 -17.58
C LYS A 4 -9.52 6.18 -16.38
N ASN A 5 -9.66 5.59 -15.20
CA ASN A 5 -9.70 6.31 -13.92
C ASN A 5 -8.43 7.16 -13.72
N LYS A 6 -8.62 8.42 -13.31
CA LYS A 6 -7.57 9.33 -12.82
C LYS A 6 -7.18 8.92 -11.41
N LYS A 7 -5.91 8.59 -11.22
CA LYS A 7 -5.38 8.06 -9.96
C LYS A 7 -4.52 9.11 -9.26
N LEU A 8 -4.75 9.27 -7.96
CA LEU A 8 -3.96 10.11 -7.06
C LEU A 8 -3.10 9.24 -6.14
N ILE A 9 -1.80 9.49 -6.07
CA ILE A 9 -0.94 8.89 -5.03
C ILE A 9 -0.66 9.93 -3.94
N THR A 10 -0.85 9.56 -2.67
CA THR A 10 -0.58 10.42 -1.51
C THR A 10 0.13 9.67 -0.38
N GLY A 11 1.00 10.39 0.34
CA GLY A 11 1.73 9.92 1.51
C GLY A 11 2.80 8.86 1.22
N GLY A 12 3.65 8.57 2.21
CA GLY A 12 4.68 7.53 2.17
C GLY A 12 6.11 8.05 2.12
N THR A 13 7.08 7.13 2.14
CA THR A 13 8.48 7.46 1.84
C THR A 13 8.63 7.70 0.34
N HIS A 14 9.62 8.53 -0.05
CA HIS A 14 9.95 8.78 -1.47
C HIS A 14 10.05 7.49 -2.31
N TYR A 15 10.44 6.38 -1.68
CA TYR A 15 10.61 5.08 -2.34
C TYR A 15 9.29 4.42 -2.77
N LEU A 16 8.30 4.25 -1.88
CA LEU A 16 7.02 3.62 -2.26
C LEU A 16 6.23 4.47 -3.24
N VAL A 17 6.30 5.80 -3.09
CA VAL A 17 5.70 6.73 -4.05
C VAL A 17 6.31 6.51 -5.43
N LYS A 18 7.64 6.40 -5.54
CA LYS A 18 8.34 6.10 -6.80
C LYS A 18 7.85 4.78 -7.42
N VAL A 19 7.81 3.71 -6.63
CA VAL A 19 7.35 2.39 -7.07
C VAL A 19 5.92 2.45 -7.63
N MET A 20 5.02 3.18 -6.96
CA MET A 20 3.65 3.35 -7.43
C MET A 20 3.57 4.18 -8.70
N VAL A 21 4.30 5.29 -8.79
CA VAL A 21 4.34 6.13 -10.00
C VAL A 21 4.82 5.30 -11.21
N GLU A 22 5.88 4.51 -11.04
CA GLU A 22 6.39 3.64 -12.11
C GLU A 22 5.37 2.56 -12.52
N ALA A 23 4.70 1.94 -11.55
CA ALA A 23 3.65 0.95 -11.84
C ALA A 23 2.47 1.57 -12.60
N ILE A 24 2.04 2.79 -12.22
CA ILE A 24 0.95 3.47 -12.92
C ILE A 24 1.38 3.87 -14.33
N ALA A 25 2.58 4.41 -14.51
CA ALA A 25 3.12 4.76 -15.82
C ALA A 25 3.11 3.55 -16.77
N LYS A 26 3.54 2.37 -16.29
CA LYS A 26 3.50 1.11 -17.04
C LYS A 26 2.07 0.66 -17.39
N SER A 27 1.10 0.93 -16.51
CA SER A 27 -0.32 0.58 -16.71
C SER A 27 -1.08 1.53 -17.65
N ARG A 28 -0.43 2.62 -18.12
CA ARG A 28 -1.00 3.65 -19.00
C ARG A 28 -2.26 4.31 -18.43
N HIS A 29 -2.35 4.51 -17.11
CA HIS A 29 -3.43 5.29 -16.48
C HIS A 29 -3.00 6.75 -16.30
N PRO A 30 -3.90 7.73 -16.50
CA PRO A 30 -3.61 9.12 -16.18
C PRO A 30 -3.34 9.27 -14.67
N THR A 31 -2.22 9.90 -14.32
CA THR A 31 -1.69 9.95 -12.94
C THR A 31 -1.52 11.37 -12.48
N LEU A 32 -1.89 11.62 -11.22
CA LEU A 32 -1.48 12.80 -10.48
C LEU A 32 -0.77 12.31 -9.21
N ALA A 33 0.52 12.62 -9.06
CA ALA A 33 1.28 12.25 -7.86
C ALA A 33 1.43 13.50 -6.99
N LEU A 34 0.92 13.47 -5.75
CA LEU A 34 1.02 14.59 -4.82
C LEU A 34 1.79 14.18 -3.57
N ILE A 35 2.72 15.05 -3.21
CA ILE A 35 3.52 14.97 -1.98
C ILE A 35 2.82 15.71 -0.82
N LYS A 36 1.63 16.32 -1.04
CA LYS A 36 0.90 17.10 -0.01
C LYS A 36 -0.61 16.88 0.02
N GLU A 37 -1.17 17.05 1.22
CA GLU A 37 -2.47 16.57 1.73
C GLU A 37 -3.75 17.21 1.18
N ASN A 38 -3.70 18.13 0.20
CA ASN A 38 -4.92 18.81 -0.27
C ASN A 38 -5.65 18.02 -1.37
N ILE A 39 -6.16 16.83 -1.02
CA ILE A 39 -6.88 15.92 -1.93
C ILE A 39 -8.16 16.56 -2.48
N ALA A 40 -8.85 17.36 -1.68
CA ALA A 40 -10.14 18.00 -2.01
C ALA A 40 -10.08 18.90 -3.24
N SER A 41 -8.91 19.42 -3.61
CA SER A 41 -8.73 20.31 -4.76
C SER A 41 -8.58 19.58 -6.10
N TYR A 42 -8.55 18.24 -6.11
CA TYR A 42 -8.22 17.46 -7.31
C TYR A 42 -9.37 16.53 -7.75
N PRO A 43 -9.86 16.65 -9.00
CA PRO A 43 -10.89 15.75 -9.51
C PRO A 43 -10.25 14.41 -9.90
N VAL A 44 -10.22 13.48 -8.94
CA VAL A 44 -9.65 12.14 -9.09
C VAL A 44 -10.68 11.06 -8.73
N ASP A 45 -10.59 9.92 -9.43
CA ASP A 45 -11.52 8.80 -9.25
C ASP A 45 -11.05 7.85 -8.14
N VAL A 46 -9.72 7.77 -7.94
CA VAL A 46 -9.07 6.83 -7.01
C VAL A 46 -7.95 7.53 -6.25
N VAL A 47 -7.86 7.27 -4.95
CA VAL A 47 -6.72 7.65 -4.10
C VAL A 47 -5.97 6.41 -3.64
N ILE A 48 -4.66 6.38 -3.88
CA ILE A 48 -3.72 5.37 -3.40
C ILE A 48 -2.91 6.00 -2.27
N SER A 49 -3.10 5.51 -1.05
CA SER A 49 -2.37 5.97 0.12
C SER A 49 -1.21 5.03 0.42
N THR A 50 0.02 5.57 0.46
CA THR A 50 1.23 4.83 0.85
C THR A 50 1.83 5.32 2.16
N VAL A 51 1.05 6.00 3.00
CA VAL A 51 1.53 6.54 4.29
C VAL A 51 2.19 5.47 5.14
N GLY A 52 3.34 5.83 5.71
CA GLY A 52 4.11 4.96 6.57
C GLY A 52 3.46 4.74 7.94
N ILE A 53 4.01 3.80 8.70
CA ILE A 53 3.51 3.43 10.02
C ILE A 53 3.48 4.59 11.03
N THR A 54 4.37 5.58 10.86
CA THR A 54 4.48 6.77 11.72
C THR A 54 3.32 7.75 11.50
N GLN A 55 2.68 7.69 10.34
CA GLN A 55 1.63 8.61 9.89
C GLN A 55 0.27 7.90 9.74
N LEU A 56 0.08 6.76 10.39
CA LEU A 56 -1.17 5.98 10.27
C LEU A 56 -2.41 6.76 10.70
N ARG A 57 -2.28 7.71 11.64
CA ARG A 57 -3.37 8.60 12.03
C ARG A 57 -3.76 9.57 10.92
N ASP A 58 -2.82 9.93 10.05
CA ASP A 58 -3.10 10.80 8.91
C ASP A 58 -3.95 10.09 7.85
N GLN A 59 -4.09 8.75 7.89
CA GLN A 59 -5.08 8.06 7.05
C GLN A 59 -6.51 8.51 7.35
N LEU A 60 -6.83 8.91 8.59
CA LEU A 60 -8.16 9.47 8.87
C LEU A 60 -8.40 10.80 8.16
N LYS A 61 -7.36 11.64 8.06
CA LYS A 61 -7.45 12.90 7.32
C LYS A 61 -7.68 12.64 5.83
N ILE A 62 -7.02 11.62 5.28
CA ILE A 62 -7.22 11.16 3.90
C ILE A 62 -8.67 10.68 3.70
N ILE A 63 -9.21 9.88 4.62
CA ILE A 63 -10.60 9.41 4.58
C ILE A 63 -11.57 10.60 4.59
N ALA A 64 -11.38 11.56 5.49
CA ALA A 64 -12.21 12.76 5.57
C ALA A 64 -12.15 13.60 4.28
N ALA A 65 -10.94 13.83 3.74
CA ALA A 65 -10.76 14.58 2.51
C ALA A 65 -11.37 13.89 1.29
N ILE A 66 -11.37 12.55 1.25
CA ILE A 66 -12.00 11.77 0.18
C ILE A 66 -13.52 11.86 0.23
N LYS A 67 -14.09 11.82 1.43
CA LYS A 67 -15.53 12.05 1.63
C LYS A 67 -15.94 13.42 1.12
N GLU A 68 -15.17 14.46 1.45
CA GLU A 68 -15.42 15.83 0.98
C GLU A 68 -15.26 15.96 -0.54
N ALA A 69 -14.26 15.32 -1.13
CA ALA A 69 -13.99 15.34 -2.57
C ALA A 69 -15.00 14.53 -3.41
N GLY A 70 -15.77 13.63 -2.79
CA GLY A 70 -16.64 12.69 -3.49
C GLY A 70 -15.87 11.63 -4.29
N THR A 71 -14.61 11.33 -3.92
CA THR A 71 -13.78 10.35 -4.62
C THR A 71 -14.17 8.91 -4.31
N VAL A 72 -14.07 8.01 -5.29
CA VAL A 72 -14.78 6.72 -5.29
C VAL A 72 -13.99 5.57 -4.67
N LYS A 73 -12.65 5.56 -4.63
CA LYS A 73 -11.91 4.37 -4.15
C LYS A 73 -10.60 4.65 -3.42
N ILE A 74 -10.42 4.06 -2.24
CA ILE A 74 -9.16 4.08 -1.49
C ILE A 74 -8.38 2.77 -1.69
N VAL A 75 -7.10 2.88 -2.03
CA VAL A 75 -6.15 1.76 -1.94
C VAL A 75 -5.09 2.07 -0.89
N SER A 76 -5.17 1.43 0.28
CA SER A 76 -4.23 1.65 1.40
C SER A 76 -3.28 0.47 1.54
N MET A 77 -1.98 0.76 1.55
CA MET A 77 -0.93 -0.23 1.79
C MET A 77 -0.68 -0.37 3.29
N LEU A 78 -0.99 -1.53 3.85
CA LEU A 78 -0.79 -1.79 5.27
C LEU A 78 0.34 -2.79 5.45
N LEU A 79 1.36 -2.39 6.22
CA LEU A 79 2.47 -3.26 6.59
C LEU A 79 2.07 -4.22 7.72
N SER A 80 2.35 -5.51 7.46
CA SER A 80 2.40 -6.68 8.34
C SER A 80 1.19 -7.03 9.23
N GLN A 81 1.17 -8.29 9.69
CA GLN A 81 0.16 -8.81 10.62
C GLN A 81 0.30 -8.24 12.05
N GLN A 82 1.43 -7.64 12.41
CA GLN A 82 1.72 -7.25 13.80
C GLN A 82 0.90 -6.06 14.30
N ARG A 83 0.13 -5.38 13.42
CA ARG A 83 -0.72 -4.24 13.78
C ARG A 83 -2.18 -4.45 13.39
N GLN A 84 -2.70 -5.66 13.63
CA GLN A 84 -4.10 -6.02 13.33
C GLN A 84 -5.12 -5.04 13.92
N SER A 85 -4.90 -4.50 15.13
CA SER A 85 -5.79 -3.53 15.76
C SER A 85 -5.93 -2.24 14.95
N ILE A 86 -4.82 -1.67 14.48
CA ILE A 86 -4.82 -0.45 13.66
C ILE A 86 -5.47 -0.72 12.30
N ARG A 87 -5.19 -1.88 11.69
CA ARG A 87 -5.83 -2.29 10.42
C ARG A 87 -7.34 -2.40 10.56
N ARG A 88 -7.82 -3.02 11.65
CA ARG A 88 -9.26 -3.14 11.95
C ARG A 88 -9.88 -1.78 12.17
N TRP A 89 -9.19 -0.89 12.88
CA TRP A 89 -9.66 0.46 13.14
C TRP A 89 -9.79 1.29 11.85
N LEU A 90 -8.78 1.29 10.98
CA LEU A 90 -8.84 1.97 9.68
C LEU A 90 -9.94 1.40 8.78
N LYS A 91 -10.09 0.08 8.77
CA LYS A 91 -11.19 -0.61 8.07
C LYS A 91 -12.54 -0.12 8.58
N SER A 92 -12.73 -0.10 9.89
CA SER A 92 -13.96 0.38 10.51
C SER A 92 -14.25 1.85 10.19
N ALA A 93 -13.23 2.71 10.16
CA ALA A 93 -13.38 4.12 9.83
C ALA A 93 -13.80 4.31 8.37
N GLY A 94 -13.16 3.61 7.41
CA GLY A 94 -13.54 3.68 6.00
C GLY A 94 -14.94 3.11 5.74
N GLU A 95 -15.28 1.99 6.40
CA GLU A 95 -16.61 1.36 6.30
C GLU A 95 -17.72 2.26 6.85
N ALA A 96 -17.49 2.96 7.97
CA ALA A 96 -18.46 3.88 8.56
C ALA A 96 -18.81 5.06 7.63
N GLU A 97 -17.87 5.48 6.80
CA GLU A 97 -18.05 6.58 5.84
C GLU A 97 -18.63 6.11 4.50
N GLY A 98 -18.87 4.80 4.32
CA GLY A 98 -19.41 4.23 3.08
C GLY A 98 -18.46 4.34 1.88
N ILE A 99 -17.17 4.59 2.10
CA ILE A 99 -16.19 4.80 1.03
C ILE A 99 -15.73 3.44 0.50
N PRO A 100 -15.83 3.19 -0.82
CA PRO A 100 -15.31 1.96 -1.39
C PRO A 100 -13.79 1.83 -1.21
N TYR A 101 -13.34 0.63 -0.81
CA TYR A 101 -11.93 0.43 -0.44
C TYR A 101 -11.33 -0.85 -1.00
N THR A 102 -10.00 -0.86 -1.08
CA THR A 102 -9.19 -2.07 -1.22
C THR A 102 -7.97 -1.95 -0.31
N TYR A 103 -7.83 -2.83 0.66
CA TYR A 103 -6.63 -2.86 1.50
C TYR A 103 -5.62 -3.83 0.93
N VAL A 104 -4.42 -3.37 0.60
CA VAL A 104 -3.34 -4.23 0.08
C VAL A 104 -2.39 -4.59 1.22
N SER A 105 -2.38 -5.87 1.60
CA SER A 105 -1.44 -6.44 2.56
C SER A 105 -0.22 -6.94 1.80
N THR A 106 0.86 -6.18 1.85
CA THR A 106 2.07 -6.42 1.04
C THR A 106 3.05 -7.42 1.64
N ASN A 107 2.82 -7.86 2.88
CA ASN A 107 3.77 -8.63 3.68
C ASN A 107 5.12 -7.89 3.81
N PHE A 108 6.26 -8.58 3.70
CA PHE A 108 7.57 -7.93 3.74
C PHE A 108 8.00 -7.47 2.36
N PHE A 109 8.68 -6.33 2.32
CA PHE A 109 9.34 -5.83 1.10
C PHE A 109 10.60 -6.65 0.81
N GLY A 110 10.96 -6.77 -0.47
CA GLY A 110 12.13 -7.51 -0.93
C GLY A 110 13.42 -6.99 -0.30
N ASP A 111 13.49 -5.69 -0.01
CA ASP A 111 14.61 -5.06 0.71
C ASP A 111 14.92 -5.69 2.08
N PHE A 112 13.93 -6.28 2.77
CA PHE A 112 14.19 -7.01 4.01
C PHE A 112 15.00 -8.28 3.77
N LEU A 113 14.84 -8.92 2.61
CA LEU A 113 15.61 -10.11 2.25
C LEU A 113 17.07 -9.74 1.95
N ARG A 114 17.34 -8.58 1.34
CA ARG A 114 18.71 -8.07 1.08
C ARG A 114 19.56 -8.04 2.34
N VAL A 115 18.94 -7.75 3.48
CA VAL A 115 19.63 -7.63 4.78
C VAL A 115 19.33 -8.80 5.72
N LEU A 116 18.73 -9.89 5.23
CA LEU A 116 18.33 -11.05 6.04
C LEU A 116 17.51 -10.67 7.30
N ALA A 117 16.62 -9.70 7.12
CA ALA A 117 15.79 -9.10 8.18
C ALA A 117 16.58 -8.56 9.39
N GLN A 118 17.87 -8.23 9.22
CA GLN A 118 18.70 -7.65 10.28
C GLN A 118 18.40 -6.14 10.41
N PHE A 119 17.76 -5.76 11.51
CA PHE A 119 17.46 -4.35 11.80
C PHE A 119 18.74 -3.52 11.91
N GLY A 120 18.76 -2.36 11.24
CA GLY A 120 19.90 -1.44 11.23
C GLY A 120 21.06 -1.83 10.28
N ALA A 121 20.96 -2.97 9.58
CA ALA A 121 21.94 -3.35 8.58
C ALA A 121 21.68 -2.64 7.25
N ILE A 122 22.75 -2.20 6.58
CA ILE A 122 22.71 -1.60 5.23
C ILE A 122 23.11 -2.59 4.13
N ALA A 123 23.63 -3.76 4.50
CA ALA A 123 24.01 -4.85 3.61
C ALA A 123 23.86 -6.20 4.33
N ALA A 124 23.81 -7.29 3.57
CA ALA A 124 23.80 -8.64 4.13
C ALA A 124 25.04 -8.87 5.00
N ARG A 125 24.82 -9.25 6.27
CA ARG A 125 25.90 -9.74 7.12
C ARG A 125 26.36 -11.11 6.61
N ARG A 126 27.69 -11.29 6.53
CA ARG A 126 28.30 -12.53 6.00
C ARG A 126 28.85 -13.44 7.09
N ASP A 127 28.97 -12.90 8.30
CA ASP A 127 29.63 -13.50 9.47
C ASP A 127 28.60 -13.97 10.52
N LYS A 128 27.59 -13.14 10.81
CA LYS A 128 26.61 -13.43 11.86
C LYS A 128 25.24 -12.87 11.52
N VAL A 129 24.21 -13.68 11.78
CA VAL A 129 22.80 -13.29 11.70
C VAL A 129 22.11 -13.52 13.03
N ILE A 130 21.16 -12.65 13.37
CA ILE A 130 20.28 -12.82 14.52
C ILE A 130 18.96 -13.41 14.00
N ILE A 131 18.60 -14.60 14.49
CA ILE A 131 17.31 -15.23 14.23
C ILE A 131 16.41 -14.91 15.43
N LEU A 132 15.26 -14.32 15.18
CA LEU A 132 14.28 -14.03 16.22
C LEU A 132 13.45 -15.29 16.53
N GLY A 133 13.43 -15.72 17.79
CA GLY A 133 12.75 -16.95 18.18
C GLY A 133 13.46 -18.20 17.65
N ASP A 134 12.70 -19.15 17.11
CA ASP A 134 13.19 -20.43 16.58
C ASP A 134 13.47 -20.41 15.07
N GLY A 135 13.09 -19.34 14.36
CA GLY A 135 13.32 -19.18 12.93
C GLY A 135 12.44 -20.04 12.02
N ASN A 136 11.48 -20.79 12.56
CA ASN A 136 10.59 -21.67 11.79
C ASN A 136 9.36 -20.99 11.14
N PRO A 137 8.85 -19.84 11.63
CA PRO A 137 7.71 -19.19 10.99
C PRO A 137 7.97 -18.81 9.53
N LYS A 138 7.07 -19.24 8.64
CA LYS A 138 7.10 -18.84 7.23
C LYS A 138 6.82 -17.35 7.06
N VAL A 139 7.62 -16.69 6.24
CA VAL A 139 7.51 -15.27 5.89
C VAL A 139 7.44 -15.10 4.38
N ILE A 140 6.71 -14.07 3.93
CA ILE A 140 6.52 -13.77 2.51
C ILE A 140 7.22 -12.45 2.21
N PHE A 141 8.18 -12.49 1.29
CA PHE A 141 8.88 -11.31 0.77
C PHE A 141 8.41 -11.04 -0.66
N ASN A 142 7.87 -9.86 -0.91
CA ASN A 142 7.47 -9.45 -2.26
C ASN A 142 8.38 -8.33 -2.73
N LYS A 143 8.85 -8.44 -3.98
CA LYS A 143 9.53 -7.34 -4.65
C LYS A 143 8.60 -6.15 -4.78
N GLU A 144 9.15 -4.97 -4.61
CA GLU A 144 8.42 -3.72 -4.57
C GLU A 144 7.77 -3.42 -5.92
N GLU A 145 8.41 -3.78 -7.03
CA GLU A 145 7.82 -3.65 -8.37
C GLU A 145 6.56 -4.51 -8.54
N ASP A 146 6.54 -5.71 -7.96
CA ASP A 146 5.37 -6.59 -7.96
C ASP A 146 4.27 -5.99 -7.07
N ILE A 147 4.64 -5.48 -5.89
CA ILE A 147 3.71 -4.78 -5.00
C ILE A 147 3.02 -3.63 -5.74
N GLY A 148 3.77 -2.78 -6.43
CA GLY A 148 3.23 -1.70 -7.24
C GLY A 148 2.28 -2.23 -8.32
N THR A 149 2.74 -3.22 -9.09
CA THR A 149 1.97 -3.81 -10.19
C THR A 149 0.63 -4.37 -9.73
N TYR A 150 0.62 -5.21 -8.68
CA TYR A 150 -0.61 -5.81 -8.16
C TYR A 150 -1.52 -4.79 -7.47
N THR A 151 -0.95 -3.76 -6.83
CA THR A 151 -1.74 -2.66 -6.26
C THR A 151 -2.52 -1.93 -7.36
N ILE A 152 -1.87 -1.60 -8.49
CA ILE A 152 -2.53 -0.91 -9.61
C ILE A 152 -3.56 -1.79 -10.29
N LYS A 153 -3.30 -3.09 -10.45
CA LYS A 153 -4.29 -4.06 -10.95
C LYS A 153 -5.51 -4.14 -10.04
N ALA A 154 -5.32 -4.06 -8.73
CA ALA A 154 -6.41 -4.12 -7.76
C ALA A 154 -7.32 -2.89 -7.79
N VAL A 155 -6.85 -1.74 -8.28
CA VAL A 155 -7.65 -0.50 -8.35
C VAL A 155 -8.92 -0.71 -9.17
N ASP A 156 -8.82 -1.31 -10.35
CA ASP A 156 -9.93 -1.40 -11.29
C ASP A 156 -10.59 -2.81 -11.30
N ASP A 157 -10.10 -3.73 -10.46
CA ASP A 157 -10.64 -5.08 -10.35
C ASP A 157 -11.88 -5.10 -9.42
N PRO A 158 -13.08 -5.47 -9.89
CA PRO A 158 -14.27 -5.52 -9.05
C PRO A 158 -14.16 -6.57 -7.93
N ARG A 159 -13.29 -7.58 -8.06
CA ARG A 159 -13.10 -8.63 -7.04
C ARG A 159 -12.42 -8.11 -5.77
N THR A 160 -11.79 -6.94 -5.85
CA THR A 160 -11.06 -6.33 -4.73
C THR A 160 -11.87 -5.25 -4.01
N LEU A 161 -13.07 -4.94 -4.52
CA LEU A 161 -13.96 -3.93 -3.96
C LEU A 161 -14.41 -4.34 -2.56
N ASN A 162 -14.14 -3.48 -1.58
CA ASN A 162 -14.40 -3.68 -0.15
C ASN A 162 -13.76 -4.98 0.39
N LYS A 163 -12.54 -5.27 -0.09
CA LYS A 163 -11.76 -6.45 0.31
C LYS A 163 -10.35 -6.10 0.76
N VAL A 164 -9.75 -7.06 1.45
CA VAL A 164 -8.32 -7.10 1.72
C VAL A 164 -7.66 -8.01 0.67
N LEU A 165 -6.76 -7.45 -0.13
CA LEU A 165 -5.90 -8.19 -1.04
C LEU A 165 -4.61 -8.58 -0.31
N TYR A 166 -4.39 -9.88 -0.11
CA TYR A 166 -3.14 -10.39 0.44
C TYR A 166 -2.19 -10.76 -0.69
N LEU A 167 -1.04 -10.10 -0.76
CA LEU A 167 -0.02 -10.41 -1.76
C LEU A 167 0.81 -11.62 -1.31
N ARG A 168 0.33 -12.80 -1.66
CA ARG A 168 1.04 -14.08 -1.48
C ARG A 168 1.33 -14.64 -2.87
N LEU A 169 2.44 -14.22 -3.46
CA LEU A 169 2.81 -14.67 -4.80
C LEU A 169 3.17 -16.17 -4.75
N PRO A 170 2.73 -17.00 -5.72
CA PRO A 170 2.92 -18.46 -5.69
C PRO A 170 4.37 -18.91 -5.48
N ALA A 171 5.34 -18.15 -5.98
CA ALA A 171 6.77 -18.43 -5.77
C ALA A 171 7.25 -18.24 -4.32
N ASN A 172 6.41 -17.68 -3.45
CA ASN A 172 6.73 -17.27 -2.07
C ASN A 172 5.93 -18.03 -0.99
N ILE A 173 5.27 -19.16 -1.32
CA ILE A 173 4.34 -19.88 -0.41
C ILE A 173 4.82 -21.32 -0.13
#